data_AF-F6EZT0-F1
#
_entry.id   AF-F6EZT0-F1
#
_cell.length_a   1.000
_cell.length_b   1.000
_cell.length_c   1.000
_cell.angle_alpha   90.00
_cell.angle_beta   90.00
_cell.angle_gamma   90.00
#
_symmetry.space_group_name_H-M   'P 1'
#
loop_
_entity.id
_entity.type
_entity.pdbx_description
1 polymer ?
#
loop_
_entity_poly.entity_id
_entity_poly.type
_entity_poly.pdbx_seq_one_letter_code
_entity_poly.pdbx_strand_id
1 'polypeptide(L)'
;MTRLWKYVQNFWERMLFGCVGLVCLGFTFVFLWTGQITSASAVFAMSFFSFFYSNLARFKKFKGLGFEAELWEDKQQEAANLIDRLKSVVTVYTREIVMNNVMRGRWGGAESWQKRWDLLHELEGRHSELGQQIDFSDLKHDVESVFIFDLCSPLASSVRQSIETAKTDAAKSLSARFGSPVTDLDGWNKSHEALRSIVSSEENLFERSRSENVARGILSLAESAQQSLKEGFSIELKLKDGLIDRLKVLEGLIEHRPMNVSSQLINWADDHEAFSR
;
A
#
# COMPACT_ATOMS: atom_id res chain seq x y z
N MET A 1 40.35 46.41 -9.34
CA MET A 1 40.03 45.09 -9.95
C MET A 1 40.45 43.88 -9.11
N THR A 2 41.50 43.94 -8.27
CA THR A 2 42.00 42.78 -7.51
C THR A 2 41.09 42.27 -6.38
N ARG A 3 40.17 43.09 -5.84
CA ARG A 3 39.20 42.66 -4.80
C ARG A 3 38.01 41.87 -5.35
N LEU A 4 37.48 42.23 -6.52
CA LEU A 4 36.38 41.51 -7.18
C LEU A 4 36.81 40.11 -7.61
N TRP A 5 38.03 39.97 -8.16
CA TRP A 5 38.57 38.68 -8.57
C TRP A 5 38.72 37.70 -7.40
N LYS A 6 39.23 38.18 -6.25
CA LYS A 6 39.30 37.38 -5.01
C LYS A 6 37.92 37.01 -4.46
N TYR A 7 36.90 37.83 -4.68
CA TYR A 7 35.53 37.52 -4.25
C TYR A 7 34.92 36.43 -5.11
N VAL A 8 35.07 36.53 -6.44
CA VAL A 8 34.60 35.52 -7.41
C VAL A 8 35.29 34.19 -7.20
N GLN A 9 36.62 34.18 -7.03
CA GLN A 9 37.39 32.94 -6.78
C GLN A 9 36.95 32.24 -5.48
N ASN A 10 36.46 33.00 -4.51
CA ASN A 10 36.02 32.50 -3.21
C ASN A 10 34.56 32.02 -3.16
N PHE A 11 33.74 32.37 -4.15
CA PHE A 11 32.30 32.07 -4.23
C PHE A 11 31.90 31.28 -5.48
N TRP A 12 32.85 30.96 -6.36
CA TRP A 12 32.59 30.33 -7.66
C TRP A 12 31.87 28.98 -7.52
N GLU A 13 32.26 28.14 -6.55
CA GLU A 13 31.61 26.84 -6.29
C GLU A 13 30.15 27.02 -5.93
N ARG A 14 29.84 28.03 -5.12
CA ARG A 14 28.47 28.35 -4.69
C ARG A 14 27.61 28.79 -5.85
N MET A 15 28.13 29.68 -6.71
CA MET A 15 27.40 30.11 -7.91
C MET A 15 27.21 28.96 -8.89
N LEU A 16 28.22 28.10 -9.08
CA LEU A 16 28.13 26.96 -9.97
C LEU A 16 27.04 25.97 -9.50
N PHE A 17 27.10 25.52 -8.25
CA PHE A 17 26.10 24.60 -7.71
C PHE A 17 24.71 25.25 -7.60
N GLY A 18 24.63 26.56 -7.32
CA GLY A 18 23.35 27.28 -7.33
C GLY A 18 22.72 27.36 -8.72
N CYS A 19 23.52 27.64 -9.76
CA CYS A 19 23.06 27.68 -11.15
C CYS A 19 22.64 26.28 -11.64
N VAL A 20 23.43 25.24 -11.35
CA VAL A 20 23.08 23.85 -11.69
C VAL A 20 21.77 23.45 -11.00
N GLY A 21 21.61 23.81 -9.71
CA GLY A 21 20.38 23.58 -8.95
C GLY A 21 19.16 24.24 -9.60
N LEU A 22 19.27 25.51 -10.01
CA LEU A 22 18.20 26.23 -10.69
C LEU A 22 17.83 25.61 -12.05
N VAL A 23 18.81 25.17 -12.82
CA VAL A 23 18.57 24.50 -14.11
C VAL A 23 17.81 23.19 -13.91
N CYS A 24 18.25 22.34 -12.98
CA CYS A 24 17.54 21.11 -12.64
C CYS A 24 16.11 21.39 -12.12
N LEU A 25 15.93 22.46 -11.34
CA LEU A 25 14.60 22.85 -10.86
C LEU A 25 13.66 23.23 -12.01
N GLY A 26 14.17 23.95 -13.02
CA GLY A 26 13.44 24.24 -14.24
C GLY A 26 13.03 22.97 -15.00
N PHE A 27 13.95 22.02 -15.17
CA PHE A 27 13.65 20.73 -15.81
C PHE A 27 12.63 19.89 -15.04
N THR A 28 12.59 20.00 -13.71
CA THR A 28 11.58 19.34 -12.88
C THR A 28 10.17 19.79 -13.29
N PHE A 29 9.95 21.10 -13.45
CA PHE A 29 8.67 21.64 -13.89
C PHE A 29 8.31 21.20 -15.32
N VAL A 30 9.30 21.13 -16.21
CA VAL A 30 9.09 20.61 -17.58
C VAL A 30 8.65 19.14 -17.57
N PHE A 31 9.30 18.29 -16.77
CA PHE A 31 8.92 16.88 -16.66
C PHE A 31 7.57 16.67 -15.96
N LEU A 32 7.22 17.52 -15.00
CA LEU A 32 5.87 17.55 -14.41
C LEU A 32 4.82 17.90 -15.46
N TRP A 33 5.08 18.89 -16.31
CA TRP A 33 4.15 19.29 -17.37
C TRP A 33 3.94 18.19 -18.42
N THR A 34 4.97 17.39 -18.71
CA THR A 34 4.88 16.27 -19.66
C THR A 34 4.38 14.97 -19.03
N GLY A 35 3.99 14.99 -17.75
CA GLY A 35 3.45 13.82 -17.02
C GLY A 35 4.50 12.77 -16.65
N GLN A 36 5.79 13.08 -16.80
CA GLN A 36 6.88 12.15 -16.49
C GLN A 36 7.32 12.26 -15.04
N ILE A 37 6.46 11.78 -14.13
CA ILE A 37 6.60 11.96 -12.67
C ILE A 37 7.96 11.42 -12.15
N THR A 38 8.40 10.24 -12.61
CA THR A 38 9.67 9.63 -12.18
C THR A 38 10.90 10.44 -12.60
N SER A 39 10.89 10.98 -13.82
CA SER A 39 11.96 11.87 -14.31
C SER A 39 11.96 13.19 -13.55
N ALA A 40 10.77 13.74 -13.28
CA ALA A 40 10.60 14.95 -12.47
C ALA A 40 11.15 14.76 -11.06
N SER A 41 10.85 13.64 -10.39
CA SER A 41 11.33 13.38 -9.03
C SER A 41 12.86 13.23 -8.98
N ALA A 42 13.47 12.55 -9.96
CA ALA A 42 14.92 12.37 -10.01
C ALA A 42 15.66 13.70 -10.22
N VAL A 43 15.17 14.54 -11.13
CA VAL A 43 15.80 15.84 -11.44
C VAL A 43 15.56 16.86 -10.32
N PHE A 44 14.41 16.78 -9.64
CA PHE A 44 14.15 17.56 -8.42
C PHE A 44 15.17 17.23 -7.33
N ALA A 45 15.43 15.94 -7.09
CA ALA A 45 16.43 15.51 -6.12
C ALA A 45 17.83 16.06 -6.46
N MET A 46 18.25 16.02 -7.73
CA MET A 46 19.51 16.62 -8.17
C MET A 46 19.57 18.14 -7.95
N SER A 47 18.46 18.84 -8.21
CA SER A 47 18.33 20.28 -7.94
C SER A 47 18.55 20.57 -6.45
N PHE A 48 17.88 19.79 -5.60
CA PHE A 48 17.96 19.91 -4.15
C PHE A 48 19.38 19.64 -3.64
N PHE A 49 20.04 18.57 -4.09
CA PHE A 49 21.43 18.28 -3.73
C PHE A 49 22.39 19.35 -4.21
N SER A 50 22.17 19.94 -5.39
CA SER A 50 23.00 21.06 -5.86
C SER A 50 22.85 22.29 -4.96
N PHE A 51 21.63 22.64 -4.52
CA PHE A 51 21.47 23.71 -3.53
C PHE A 51 22.07 23.36 -2.17
N PHE A 52 22.05 22.09 -1.79
CA PHE A 52 22.71 21.60 -0.58
C PHE A 52 24.23 21.81 -0.66
N TYR A 53 24.88 21.38 -1.74
CA TYR A 53 26.32 21.59 -1.96
C TYR A 53 26.70 23.07 -2.08
N SER A 54 25.84 23.89 -2.70
CA SER A 54 26.00 25.34 -2.75
C SER A 54 26.10 25.97 -1.35
N ASN A 55 25.37 25.43 -0.36
CA ASN A 55 25.41 25.89 1.03
C ASN A 55 26.53 25.22 1.86
N LEU A 56 26.90 23.97 1.54
CA LEU A 56 27.99 23.23 2.20
C LEU A 56 29.39 23.85 1.97
N ALA A 57 29.60 24.57 0.86
CA ALA A 57 30.85 25.29 0.60
C ALA A 57 31.19 26.36 1.67
N ARG A 58 30.21 26.79 2.48
CA ARG A 58 30.41 27.71 3.61
C ARG A 58 31.23 27.10 4.76
N PHE A 59 31.31 25.77 4.85
CA PHE A 59 31.90 25.04 5.98
C PHE A 59 33.42 24.90 5.92
N LYS A 60 34.08 25.15 4.78
CA LYS A 60 35.52 24.89 4.59
C LYS A 60 36.47 26.01 5.09
N LYS A 61 35.95 27.18 5.51
CA LYS A 61 36.75 28.41 5.74
C LYS A 61 36.97 28.86 7.19
N PHE A 62 36.43 28.17 8.19
CA PHE A 62 36.64 28.55 9.59
C PHE A 62 37.65 27.59 10.24
N LYS A 63 38.94 27.85 10.04
CA LYS A 63 40.05 27.27 10.81
C LYS A 63 40.84 28.44 11.41
N GLY A 64 40.78 28.69 12.73
CA GLY A 64 41.87 29.48 13.33
C GLY A 64 41.64 30.36 14.56
N LEU A 65 40.45 30.52 15.14
CA LEU A 65 40.27 31.41 16.31
C LEU A 65 39.14 30.94 17.22
N GLY A 66 39.41 30.12 18.24
CA GLY A 66 38.72 30.00 19.56
C GLY A 66 37.19 29.85 19.66
N PHE A 67 36.40 30.50 18.81
CA PHE A 67 34.99 30.31 18.48
C PHE A 67 34.67 28.93 17.85
N GLU A 68 35.67 28.07 17.71
CA GLU A 68 35.60 26.77 17.03
C GLU A 68 34.83 25.71 17.83
N ALA A 69 34.63 25.87 19.15
CA ALA A 69 33.86 24.93 19.97
C ALA A 69 32.37 25.31 20.09
N GLU A 70 32.09 26.60 20.32
CA GLU A 70 30.71 27.11 20.50
C GLU A 70 29.91 27.09 19.18
N LEU A 71 30.52 27.45 18.04
CA LEU A 71 29.90 27.26 16.72
C LEU A 71 29.89 25.79 16.26
N TRP A 72 30.64 24.90 16.90
CA TRP A 72 30.70 23.49 16.50
C TRP A 72 29.52 22.70 17.06
N GLU A 73 29.14 22.93 18.33
CA GLU A 73 27.88 22.39 18.87
C GLU A 73 26.68 22.90 18.09
N ASP A 74 26.55 24.22 17.88
CA ASP A 74 25.45 24.80 17.11
C ASP A 74 25.39 24.27 15.67
N LYS A 75 26.55 24.06 15.03
CA LYS A 75 26.60 23.48 13.67
C LYS A 75 26.35 21.99 13.63
N GLN A 76 26.77 21.24 14.64
CA GLN A 76 26.40 19.83 14.75
C GLN A 76 24.89 19.70 14.95
N GLN A 77 24.29 20.58 15.74
CA GLN A 77 22.85 20.60 15.95
C GLN A 77 22.09 21.06 14.70
N GLU A 78 22.59 22.06 13.97
CA GLU A 78 22.03 22.46 12.68
C GLU A 78 22.14 21.35 11.63
N ALA A 79 23.29 20.66 11.55
CA ALA A 79 23.49 19.52 10.66
C ALA A 79 22.62 18.33 11.04
N ALA A 80 22.46 18.03 12.33
CA ALA A 80 21.55 16.99 12.82
C ALA A 80 20.10 17.30 12.45
N ASN A 81 19.65 18.54 12.70
CA ASN A 81 18.33 19.01 12.27
C ASN A 81 18.13 18.91 10.75
N LEU A 82 19.18 19.18 9.97
CA LEU A 82 19.15 19.08 8.52
C LEU A 82 19.05 17.61 8.06
N ILE A 83 19.79 16.71 8.71
CA ILE A 83 19.73 15.26 8.48
C ILE A 83 18.34 14.72 8.82
N ASP A 84 17.73 15.15 9.92
CA ASP A 84 16.40 14.70 10.32
C ASP A 84 15.32 15.22 9.37
N ARG A 85 15.44 16.46 8.89
CA ARG A 85 14.58 16.97 7.80
C ARG A 85 14.76 16.17 6.51
N LEU A 86 16.00 15.79 6.16
CA LEU A 86 16.28 14.96 4.99
C LEU A 86 15.63 13.58 5.13
N LYS A 87 15.77 12.92 6.28
CA LYS A 87 15.12 11.63 6.58
C LYS A 87 13.61 11.73 6.41
N SER A 88 12.98 12.78 6.94
CA SER A 88 11.53 13.01 6.82
C SER A 88 11.09 13.12 5.36
N VAL A 89 11.76 13.97 4.57
CA VAL A 89 11.45 14.17 3.14
C VAL A 89 11.64 12.88 2.35
N VAL A 90 12.75 12.18 2.59
CA VAL A 90 13.05 10.91 1.94
C VAL A 90 12.01 9.84 2.27
N THR A 91 11.57 9.75 3.53
CA THR A 91 10.52 8.81 3.96
C THR A 91 9.22 9.05 3.18
N VAL A 92 8.83 10.32 3.00
CA VAL A 92 7.64 10.67 2.21
C VAL A 92 7.77 10.22 0.76
N TYR A 93 8.92 10.47 0.12
CA TYR A 93 9.13 10.05 -1.27
C TYR A 93 9.18 8.53 -1.42
N THR A 94 9.85 7.82 -0.51
CA THR A 94 9.89 6.36 -0.52
C THR A 94 8.50 5.77 -0.37
N ARG A 95 7.69 6.30 0.57
CA ARG A 95 6.28 5.93 0.71
C ARG A 95 5.51 6.15 -0.58
N GLU A 96 5.62 7.32 -1.20
CA GLU A 96 4.93 7.61 -2.46
C GLU A 96 5.35 6.69 -3.59
N ILE A 97 6.65 6.42 -3.76
CA ILE A 97 7.16 5.54 -4.82
C ILE A 97 6.63 4.11 -4.63
N VAL A 98 6.76 3.56 -3.41
CA VAL A 98 6.32 2.20 -3.09
C VAL A 98 4.80 2.08 -3.24
N MET A 99 4.03 2.98 -2.62
CA MET A 99 2.57 2.90 -2.66
C MET A 99 2.02 3.15 -4.06
N ASN A 100 2.60 4.04 -4.86
CA ASN A 100 2.20 4.20 -6.25
C ASN A 100 2.50 2.94 -7.08
N ASN A 101 3.62 2.25 -6.85
CA ASN A 101 3.92 0.99 -7.52
C ASN A 101 2.92 -0.12 -7.12
N VAL A 102 2.67 -0.26 -5.81
CA VAL A 102 1.73 -1.24 -5.25
C VAL A 102 0.31 -1.01 -5.77
N MET A 103 -0.16 0.23 -5.77
CA MET A 103 -1.52 0.56 -6.20
C MET A 103 -1.68 0.53 -7.73
N ARG A 104 -0.66 0.91 -8.52
CA ARG A 104 -0.73 0.91 -9.98
C ARG A 104 -0.95 -0.49 -10.56
N GLY A 105 -0.33 -1.51 -9.96
CA GLY A 105 -0.51 -2.90 -10.39
C GLY A 105 -1.97 -3.35 -10.39
N ARG A 106 -2.81 -2.80 -9.49
CA ARG A 106 -4.23 -3.15 -9.35
C ARG A 106 -5.12 -2.67 -10.51
N TRP A 107 -4.65 -1.72 -11.33
CA TRP A 107 -5.41 -1.12 -12.43
C TRP A 107 -5.09 -1.76 -13.79
N GLY A 108 -4.62 -3.01 -13.79
CA GLY A 108 -4.22 -3.75 -15.00
C GLY A 108 -2.72 -3.70 -15.29
N GLY A 109 -1.88 -3.46 -14.29
CA GLY A 109 -0.44 -3.57 -14.42
C GLY A 109 0.02 -5.03 -14.33
N ALA A 110 0.83 -5.49 -15.28
CA ALA A 110 1.37 -6.86 -15.31
C ALA A 110 2.53 -7.11 -14.32
N GLU A 111 2.75 -6.21 -13.35
CA GLU A 111 3.83 -6.37 -12.37
C GLU A 111 3.38 -7.28 -11.22
N SER A 112 4.13 -8.38 -11.04
CA SER A 112 3.93 -9.34 -9.96
C SER A 112 4.16 -8.73 -8.59
N TRP A 113 3.52 -9.29 -7.57
CA TRP A 113 3.73 -8.91 -6.18
C TRP A 113 5.18 -9.07 -5.72
N GLN A 114 5.92 -10.05 -6.27
CA GLN A 114 7.36 -10.21 -6.00
C GLN A 114 8.13 -8.91 -6.26
N LYS A 115 7.93 -8.28 -7.42
CA LYS A 115 8.65 -7.05 -7.79
C LYS A 115 8.33 -5.88 -6.86
N ARG A 116 7.10 -5.84 -6.34
CA ARG A 116 6.63 -4.80 -5.41
C ARG A 116 7.33 -4.93 -4.06
N TRP A 117 7.46 -6.16 -3.57
CA TRP A 117 8.22 -6.48 -2.36
C TRP A 117 9.72 -6.24 -2.53
N ASP A 118 10.28 -6.63 -3.68
CA ASP A 118 11.69 -6.38 -4.00
C ASP A 118 12.01 -4.88 -4.00
N LEU A 119 11.11 -4.03 -4.55
CA LEU A 119 11.26 -2.57 -4.54
C LEU A 119 11.26 -2.02 -3.10
N LEU A 120 10.35 -2.48 -2.23
CA LEU A 120 10.32 -2.07 -0.83
C LEU A 120 11.64 -2.43 -0.14
N HIS A 121 12.10 -3.68 -0.27
CA HIS A 121 13.33 -4.15 0.35
C HIS A 121 14.59 -3.47 -0.21
N GLU A 122 14.63 -3.19 -1.50
CA GLU A 122 15.71 -2.43 -2.11
C GLU A 122 15.79 -1.03 -1.50
N LEU A 123 14.66 -0.32 -1.40
CA LEU A 123 14.63 1.03 -0.82
C LEU A 123 14.99 1.02 0.67
N GLU A 124 14.46 0.07 1.45
CA GLU A 124 14.84 -0.14 2.86
C GLU A 124 16.36 -0.36 3.00
N GLY A 125 16.94 -1.24 2.15
CA GLY A 125 18.37 -1.52 2.13
C GLY A 125 19.22 -0.30 1.79
N ARG A 126 18.84 0.47 0.76
CA ARG A 126 19.55 1.69 0.35
C ARG A 126 19.57 2.76 1.44
N HIS A 127 18.48 2.92 2.19
CA HIS A 127 18.46 3.87 3.31
C HIS A 127 19.39 3.44 4.45
N SER A 128 19.41 2.14 4.75
CA SER A 128 20.35 1.58 5.73
C SER A 128 21.81 1.77 5.30
N GLU A 129 22.15 1.53 4.03
CA GLU A 129 23.50 1.75 3.46
C GLU A 129 23.95 3.20 3.59
N LEU A 130 23.03 4.16 3.49
CA LEU A 130 23.28 5.59 3.64
C LEU A 130 23.40 6.04 5.11
N GLY A 131 23.34 5.11 6.06
CA GLY A 131 23.36 5.40 7.51
C GLY A 131 22.10 6.07 8.01
N GLN A 132 21.03 6.08 7.21
CA GLN A 132 19.74 6.64 7.61
C GLN A 132 18.91 5.54 8.26
N GLN A 133 18.85 5.54 9.59
CA GLN A 133 17.88 4.71 10.31
C GLN A 133 16.50 5.36 10.20
N ILE A 134 15.78 4.99 9.14
CA ILE A 134 14.39 5.36 8.90
C ILE A 134 13.51 4.18 9.30
N ASP A 135 12.46 4.45 10.07
CA ASP A 135 11.46 3.44 10.39
C ASP A 135 10.44 3.33 9.26
N PHE A 136 10.42 2.17 8.59
CA PHE A 136 9.47 1.87 7.52
C PHE A 136 8.28 1.02 7.99
N SER A 137 8.09 0.84 9.31
CA SER A 137 7.02 -0.02 9.86
C SER A 137 5.63 0.37 9.35
N ASP A 138 5.31 1.66 9.32
CA ASP A 138 4.04 2.16 8.78
C ASP A 138 3.88 1.87 7.29
N LEU A 139 4.94 2.11 6.50
CA LEU A 139 4.91 1.84 5.06
C LEU A 139 4.73 0.35 4.79
N LYS A 140 5.46 -0.50 5.53
CA LYS A 140 5.31 -1.95 5.44
C LYS A 140 3.89 -2.38 5.78
N HIS A 141 3.31 -1.82 6.85
CA HIS A 141 1.92 -2.07 7.22
C HIS A 141 0.93 -1.68 6.11
N ASP A 142 1.13 -0.53 5.45
CA ASP A 142 0.28 -0.10 4.32
C ASP A 142 0.40 -1.07 3.14
N VAL A 143 1.62 -1.49 2.78
CA VAL A 143 1.87 -2.46 1.70
C VAL A 143 1.24 -3.83 2.04
N GLU A 144 1.44 -4.32 3.26
CA GLU A 144 0.83 -5.55 3.76
C GLU A 144 -0.68 -5.50 3.69
N SER A 145 -1.30 -4.36 4.04
CA SER A 145 -2.76 -4.22 4.01
C SER A 145 -3.30 -4.35 2.58
N VAL A 146 -2.64 -3.72 1.60
CA VAL A 146 -2.99 -3.89 0.18
C VAL A 146 -2.79 -5.34 -0.28
N PHE A 147 -1.71 -5.97 0.16
CA PHE A 147 -1.43 -7.38 -0.17
C PHE A 147 -2.50 -8.33 0.38
N ILE A 148 -2.92 -8.14 1.63
CA ILE A 148 -4.00 -8.90 2.28
C ILE A 148 -5.30 -8.70 1.53
N PHE A 149 -5.63 -7.47 1.13
CA PHE A 149 -6.80 -7.19 0.33
C PHE A 149 -6.77 -7.96 -1.00
N ASP A 150 -5.68 -7.90 -1.74
CA ASP A 150 -5.56 -8.57 -3.04
C ASP A 150 -5.63 -10.10 -2.90
N LEU A 151 -5.13 -10.68 -1.80
CA LEU A 151 -5.28 -12.10 -1.46
C LEU A 151 -6.72 -12.49 -1.12
N CYS A 152 -7.43 -11.67 -0.34
CA CYS A 152 -8.75 -12.02 0.19
C CYS A 152 -9.90 -11.66 -0.76
N SER A 153 -9.74 -10.66 -1.62
CA SER A 153 -10.76 -10.20 -2.56
C SER A 153 -11.33 -11.29 -3.49
N PRO A 154 -10.50 -12.12 -4.18
CA PRO A 154 -11.04 -13.19 -5.02
C PRO A 154 -11.74 -14.28 -4.19
N LEU A 155 -11.25 -14.56 -2.99
CA LEU A 155 -11.87 -15.53 -2.08
C LEU A 155 -13.24 -15.05 -1.58
N ALA A 156 -13.32 -13.78 -1.14
CA ALA A 156 -14.57 -13.14 -0.75
C ALA A 156 -15.60 -13.15 -1.89
N SER A 157 -15.14 -12.85 -3.11
CA SER A 157 -15.99 -12.88 -4.31
C SER A 157 -16.53 -14.29 -4.59
N SER A 158 -15.69 -15.31 -4.44
CA SER A 158 -16.11 -16.71 -4.61
C SER A 158 -17.11 -17.15 -3.53
N VAL A 159 -16.91 -16.75 -2.27
CA VAL A 159 -17.88 -17.02 -1.18
C VAL A 159 -19.22 -16.36 -1.50
N ARG A 160 -19.20 -15.08 -1.88
CA ARG A 160 -20.40 -14.34 -2.28
C ARG A 160 -21.16 -15.04 -3.39
N GLN A 161 -20.47 -15.47 -4.44
CA GLN A 161 -21.09 -16.16 -5.59
C GLN A 161 -21.76 -17.48 -5.17
N SER A 162 -21.10 -18.25 -4.30
CA SER A 162 -21.68 -19.47 -3.73
C SER A 162 -22.93 -19.18 -2.90
N ILE A 163 -22.90 -18.15 -2.05
CA ILE A 163 -24.05 -17.74 -1.23
C ILE A 163 -25.22 -17.30 -2.11
N GLU A 164 -24.99 -16.47 -3.13
CA GLU A 164 -26.04 -15.98 -4.03
C GLU A 164 -26.65 -17.10 -4.89
N THR A 165 -25.84 -18.08 -5.29
CA THR A 165 -26.33 -19.28 -5.99
C THR A 165 -27.23 -20.10 -5.06
N ALA A 166 -26.81 -20.34 -3.81
CA ALA A 166 -27.63 -21.04 -2.83
C ALA A 166 -28.93 -20.28 -2.48
N LYS A 167 -28.88 -18.94 -2.40
CA LYS A 167 -30.07 -18.09 -2.23
C LYS A 167 -31.02 -18.20 -3.42
N THR A 168 -30.49 -18.30 -4.64
CA THR A 168 -31.30 -18.51 -5.84
C THR A 168 -32.01 -19.86 -5.81
N ASP A 169 -31.32 -20.92 -5.37
CA ASP A 169 -31.93 -22.24 -5.22
C ASP A 169 -32.95 -22.27 -4.07
N ALA A 170 -32.71 -21.52 -3.00
CA ALA A 170 -33.69 -21.31 -1.92
C ALA A 170 -34.95 -20.64 -2.45
N ALA A 171 -34.82 -19.55 -3.22
CA ALA A 171 -35.95 -18.87 -3.83
C ALA A 171 -36.76 -19.80 -4.77
N LYS A 172 -36.10 -20.66 -5.55
CA LYS A 172 -36.79 -21.68 -6.37
C LYS A 172 -37.55 -22.68 -5.50
N SER A 173 -36.94 -23.17 -4.42
CA SER A 173 -37.58 -24.13 -3.51
C SER A 173 -38.81 -23.52 -2.80
N LEU A 174 -38.73 -22.25 -2.41
CA LEU A 174 -39.87 -21.51 -1.86
C LEU A 174 -40.98 -21.35 -2.89
N SER A 175 -40.63 -20.96 -4.13
CA SER A 175 -41.61 -20.80 -5.20
C SER A 175 -42.36 -22.10 -5.49
N ALA A 176 -41.66 -23.25 -5.46
CA ALA A 176 -42.27 -24.57 -5.60
C ALA A 176 -43.17 -24.93 -4.41
N ARG A 177 -42.79 -24.56 -3.18
CA ARG A 177 -43.54 -24.84 -1.95
C ARG A 177 -44.86 -24.06 -1.87
N PHE A 178 -44.83 -22.76 -2.21
CA PHE A 178 -46.00 -21.87 -2.06
C PHE A 178 -46.89 -21.83 -3.32
N GLY A 179 -46.36 -22.24 -4.47
CA GLY A 179 -47.12 -22.34 -5.73
C GLY A 179 -47.44 -20.99 -6.37
N SER A 180 -48.20 -21.04 -7.47
CA SER A 180 -48.74 -19.86 -8.15
C SER A 180 -50.19 -20.16 -8.60
N PRO A 181 -51.21 -19.45 -8.08
CA PRO A 181 -51.12 -18.30 -7.17
C PRO A 181 -50.73 -18.69 -5.72
N VAL A 182 -50.02 -17.79 -5.04
CA VAL A 182 -49.61 -17.95 -3.63
C VAL A 182 -50.84 -17.86 -2.72
N THR A 183 -51.11 -18.90 -1.94
CA THR A 183 -52.26 -18.97 -1.02
C THR A 183 -51.94 -18.48 0.39
N ASP A 184 -50.69 -18.62 0.85
CA ASP A 184 -50.19 -18.15 2.14
C ASP A 184 -49.20 -16.98 1.95
N LEU A 185 -49.75 -15.76 1.90
CA LEU A 185 -48.96 -14.53 1.70
C LEU A 185 -48.04 -14.22 2.88
N ASP A 186 -48.47 -14.49 4.11
CA ASP A 186 -47.69 -14.18 5.31
C ASP A 186 -46.49 -15.10 5.44
N GLY A 187 -46.69 -16.41 5.22
CA GLY A 187 -45.60 -17.39 5.19
C GLY A 187 -44.60 -17.07 4.08
N TRP A 188 -45.09 -16.74 2.89
CA TRP A 188 -44.26 -16.33 1.75
C TRP A 188 -43.38 -15.12 2.09
N ASN A 189 -43.97 -14.05 2.63
CA ASN A 189 -43.27 -12.83 2.98
C ASN A 189 -42.20 -13.07 4.06
N LYS A 190 -42.53 -13.83 5.11
CA LYS A 190 -41.57 -14.18 6.17
C LYS A 190 -40.38 -14.98 5.63
N SER A 191 -40.62 -15.98 4.78
CA SER A 191 -39.54 -16.75 4.17
C SER A 191 -38.66 -15.91 3.24
N HIS A 192 -39.26 -14.98 2.49
CA HIS A 192 -38.50 -14.06 1.64
C HIS A 192 -37.66 -13.05 2.43
N GLU A 193 -38.21 -12.53 3.53
CA GLU A 193 -37.48 -11.64 4.43
C GLU A 193 -36.30 -12.36 5.08
N ALA A 194 -36.51 -13.59 5.58
CA ALA A 194 -35.44 -14.43 6.10
C ALA A 194 -34.35 -14.66 5.04
N LEU A 195 -34.73 -14.97 3.79
CA LEU A 195 -33.77 -15.15 2.70
C LEU A 195 -32.98 -13.87 2.36
N ARG A 196 -33.64 -12.69 2.42
CA ARG A 196 -32.99 -11.39 2.18
C ARG A 196 -32.04 -10.99 3.30
N SER A 197 -32.33 -11.41 4.53
CA SER A 197 -31.47 -11.13 5.69
C SER A 197 -30.14 -11.88 5.66
N ILE A 198 -30.00 -12.91 4.82
CA ILE A 198 -28.73 -13.61 4.60
C ILE A 198 -27.76 -12.69 3.85
N VAL A 199 -26.82 -12.14 4.62
CA VAL A 199 -25.69 -11.34 4.13
C VAL A 199 -24.84 -12.22 3.21
N SER A 200 -24.47 -11.68 2.05
CA SER A 200 -23.68 -12.40 1.05
C SER A 200 -22.38 -11.71 0.68
N SER A 201 -22.13 -10.50 1.18
CA SER A 201 -20.93 -9.74 0.86
C SER A 201 -20.37 -9.04 2.08
N GLU A 202 -19.05 -9.00 2.13
CA GLU A 202 -18.33 -8.12 3.04
C GLU A 202 -18.26 -6.70 2.48
N GLU A 203 -18.66 -5.72 3.30
CA GLU A 203 -18.53 -4.31 2.95
C GLU A 203 -17.12 -3.80 3.30
N ASN A 204 -16.61 -2.86 2.50
CA ASN A 204 -15.36 -2.13 2.79
C ASN A 204 -14.13 -3.03 3.03
N LEU A 205 -14.02 -4.16 2.31
CA LEU A 205 -12.94 -5.14 2.48
C LEU A 205 -11.53 -4.49 2.47
N PHE A 206 -11.32 -3.46 1.66
CA PHE A 206 -10.05 -2.73 1.59
C PHE A 206 -9.75 -1.97 2.89
N GLU A 207 -10.70 -1.20 3.42
CA GLU A 207 -10.48 -0.48 4.68
C GLU A 207 -10.31 -1.45 5.85
N ARG A 208 -11.11 -2.53 5.87
CA ARG A 208 -10.99 -3.58 6.90
C ARG A 208 -9.64 -4.31 6.82
N SER A 209 -9.05 -4.47 5.63
CA SER A 209 -7.73 -5.11 5.49
C SER A 209 -6.61 -4.33 6.20
N ARG A 210 -6.82 -3.04 6.50
CA ARG A 210 -5.85 -2.23 7.25
C ARG A 210 -5.82 -2.59 8.73
N SER A 211 -6.99 -2.72 9.35
CA SER A 211 -7.11 -2.85 10.81
C SER A 211 -7.56 -4.22 11.31
N GLU A 212 -8.12 -5.06 10.44
CA GLU A 212 -8.82 -6.28 10.84
C GLU A 212 -8.31 -7.53 10.14
N ASN A 213 -8.69 -8.69 10.68
CA ASN A 213 -8.50 -9.98 10.04
C ASN A 213 -9.65 -10.26 9.07
N VAL A 214 -9.52 -9.77 7.84
CA VAL A 214 -10.55 -9.93 6.80
C VAL A 214 -10.80 -11.39 6.43
N ALA A 215 -9.81 -12.28 6.53
CA ALA A 215 -10.00 -13.70 6.26
C ALA A 215 -10.96 -14.35 7.28
N ARG A 216 -10.82 -13.99 8.56
CA ARG A 216 -11.77 -14.38 9.62
C ARG A 216 -13.19 -13.87 9.35
N GLY A 217 -13.32 -12.62 8.89
CA GLY A 217 -14.62 -12.05 8.50
C GLY A 217 -15.31 -12.87 7.41
N ILE A 218 -14.56 -13.20 6.34
CA ILE A 218 -15.07 -14.01 5.23
C ILE A 218 -15.46 -15.43 5.68
N LEU A 219 -14.67 -16.06 6.57
CA LEU A 219 -15.01 -17.36 7.15
C LEU A 219 -16.31 -17.30 7.96
N SER A 220 -16.42 -16.33 8.86
CA SER A 220 -17.62 -16.12 9.69
C SER A 220 -18.85 -15.85 8.83
N LEU A 221 -18.70 -15.11 7.72
CA LEU A 221 -19.78 -14.87 6.76
C LEU A 221 -20.23 -16.18 6.10
N ALA A 222 -19.27 -16.99 5.62
CA ALA A 222 -19.57 -18.27 4.98
C ALA A 222 -20.29 -19.24 5.94
N GLU A 223 -19.82 -19.34 7.18
CA GLU A 223 -20.42 -20.19 8.22
C GLU A 223 -21.83 -19.73 8.58
N SER A 224 -22.02 -18.42 8.80
CA SER A 224 -23.34 -17.85 9.13
C SER A 224 -24.34 -18.04 8.00
N ALA A 225 -23.91 -17.84 6.75
CA ALA A 225 -24.75 -18.08 5.58
C ALA A 225 -25.08 -19.57 5.41
N GLN A 226 -24.11 -20.46 5.60
CA GLN A 226 -24.33 -21.91 5.55
C GLN A 226 -25.35 -22.36 6.60
N GLN A 227 -25.22 -21.88 7.84
CA GLN A 227 -26.16 -22.20 8.91
C GLN A 227 -27.56 -21.71 8.59
N SER A 228 -27.70 -20.44 8.18
CA SER A 228 -28.98 -19.83 7.84
C SER A 228 -29.68 -20.53 6.68
N LEU A 229 -28.93 -20.91 5.63
CA LEU A 229 -29.45 -21.64 4.47
C LEU A 229 -29.90 -23.06 4.84
N LYS A 230 -29.11 -23.75 5.69
CA LYS A 230 -29.41 -25.10 6.13
C LYS A 230 -30.64 -25.15 7.03
N GLU A 231 -30.70 -24.29 8.05
CA GLU A 231 -31.80 -24.27 9.02
C GLU A 231 -33.10 -23.71 8.41
N GLY A 232 -33.02 -22.62 7.64
CA GLY A 232 -34.19 -21.95 7.08
C GLY A 232 -34.77 -22.64 5.84
N PHE A 233 -33.91 -23.26 5.02
CA PHE A 233 -34.29 -23.70 3.67
C PHE A 233 -33.83 -25.13 3.34
N SER A 234 -33.15 -25.84 4.25
CA SER A 234 -32.58 -27.17 4.00
C SER A 234 -31.64 -27.21 2.78
N ILE A 235 -30.95 -26.09 2.51
CA ILE A 235 -30.01 -25.97 1.40
C ILE A 235 -28.59 -25.99 1.93
N GLU A 236 -27.76 -26.82 1.32
CA GLU A 236 -26.34 -26.89 1.61
C GLU A 236 -25.55 -25.89 0.75
N LEU A 237 -24.76 -25.04 1.41
CA LEU A 237 -23.87 -24.10 0.74
C LEU A 237 -22.67 -24.85 0.12
N LYS A 238 -22.57 -24.83 -1.21
CA LYS A 238 -21.45 -25.43 -1.94
C LYS A 238 -20.35 -24.39 -2.18
N LEU A 239 -19.25 -24.52 -1.46
CA LEU A 239 -18.05 -23.71 -1.63
C LEU A 239 -17.07 -24.41 -2.58
N LYS A 240 -16.22 -23.63 -3.25
CA LYS A 240 -15.15 -24.19 -4.11
C LYS A 240 -14.12 -24.94 -3.27
N ASP A 241 -13.56 -26.01 -3.82
CA ASP A 241 -12.57 -26.85 -3.14
C ASP A 241 -11.34 -26.03 -2.72
N GLY A 242 -10.86 -26.28 -1.49
CA GLY A 242 -9.70 -25.60 -0.92
C GLY A 242 -9.90 -24.12 -0.55
N LEU A 243 -11.07 -23.53 -0.80
CA LEU A 243 -11.36 -22.13 -0.45
C LEU A 243 -11.24 -21.90 1.06
N ILE A 244 -11.90 -22.75 1.86
CA ILE A 244 -11.90 -22.64 3.32
C ILE A 244 -10.49 -22.86 3.89
N ASP A 245 -9.75 -23.82 3.34
CA ASP A 245 -8.38 -24.10 3.78
C ASP A 245 -7.46 -22.90 3.53
N ARG A 246 -7.57 -22.25 2.36
CA ARG A 246 -6.82 -21.02 2.07
C ARG A 246 -7.18 -19.89 3.02
N LEU A 247 -8.48 -19.68 3.28
CA LEU A 247 -8.93 -18.65 4.23
C LEU A 247 -8.41 -18.90 5.64
N LYS A 248 -8.38 -20.15 6.13
CA LYS A 248 -7.82 -20.50 7.44
C LYS A 248 -6.32 -20.26 7.53
N VAL A 249 -5.58 -20.57 6.46
CA VAL A 249 -4.15 -20.25 6.37
C VAL A 249 -3.95 -18.72 6.44
N LEU A 250 -4.72 -17.95 5.67
CA LEU A 250 -4.64 -16.49 5.68
C LEU A 250 -5.05 -15.89 7.04
N GLU A 251 -6.09 -16.43 7.69
CA GLU A 251 -6.50 -16.00 9.02
C GLU A 251 -5.34 -16.08 10.02
N GLY A 252 -4.67 -17.24 10.09
CA GLY A 252 -3.55 -17.43 11.01
C GLY A 252 -2.35 -16.52 10.69
N LEU A 253 -2.11 -16.24 9.41
CA LEU A 253 -1.02 -15.34 8.99
C LEU A 253 -1.31 -13.88 9.33
N ILE A 254 -2.54 -13.41 9.08
CA ILE A 254 -2.93 -12.01 9.31
C ILE A 254 -2.95 -11.66 10.81
N GLU A 255 -3.16 -12.65 11.68
CA GLU A 255 -3.12 -12.47 13.13
C GLU A 255 -1.70 -12.15 13.66
N HIS A 256 -0.66 -12.54 12.92
CA HIS A 256 0.75 -12.41 13.34
C HIS A 256 1.51 -11.36 12.52
N ARG A 257 0.96 -10.15 12.35
CA ARG A 257 1.67 -9.06 11.66
C ARG A 257 2.95 -8.65 12.41
N PRO A 258 4.04 -8.28 11.70
CA PRO A 258 4.19 -8.23 10.23
C PRO A 258 4.24 -9.62 9.62
N MET A 259 3.66 -9.78 8.43
CA MET A 259 3.52 -11.09 7.80
C MET A 259 4.85 -11.56 7.18
N ASN A 260 5.13 -12.85 7.31
CA ASN A 260 6.19 -13.50 6.54
C ASN A 260 5.69 -13.85 5.14
N VAL A 261 5.98 -12.99 4.18
CA VAL A 261 5.55 -13.15 2.78
C VAL A 261 6.36 -14.26 2.12
N SER A 262 5.70 -15.39 1.85
CA SER A 262 6.31 -16.51 1.12
C SER A 262 6.00 -16.43 -0.38
N SER A 263 6.80 -17.09 -1.21
CA SER A 263 6.55 -17.19 -2.65
C SER A 263 5.19 -17.82 -2.97
N GLN A 264 4.68 -18.70 -2.10
CA GLN A 264 3.34 -19.26 -2.23
C GLN A 264 2.25 -18.18 -2.10
N LEU A 265 2.38 -17.28 -1.12
CA LEU A 265 1.42 -16.18 -0.95
C LEU A 265 1.49 -15.20 -2.12
N ILE A 266 2.69 -14.91 -2.62
CA ILE A 266 2.86 -14.07 -3.81
C ILE A 266 2.13 -14.68 -5.01
N ASN A 267 2.33 -15.98 -5.26
CA ASN A 267 1.63 -16.69 -6.33
C ASN A 267 0.11 -16.67 -6.14
N TRP A 268 -0.40 -16.78 -4.91
CA TRP A 268 -1.83 -16.65 -4.64
C TRP A 268 -2.37 -15.25 -4.91
N ALA A 269 -1.58 -14.21 -4.64
CA ALA A 269 -1.99 -12.84 -4.89
C ALA A 269 -1.95 -12.48 -6.39
N ASP A 270 -1.01 -13.06 -7.15
CA ASP A 270 -0.88 -12.84 -8.59
C ASP A 270 -1.85 -13.71 -9.41
N ASP A 271 -2.24 -14.90 -8.91
CA ASP A 271 -3.17 -15.82 -9.57
C ASP A 271 -4.63 -15.49 -9.26
N HIS A 272 -5.14 -14.46 -9.92
CA HIS A 272 -6.55 -14.07 -9.81
C HIS A 272 -7.52 -15.02 -10.53
N GLU A 273 -7.04 -15.96 -11.36
CA GLU A 273 -7.90 -16.85 -12.15
C GLU A 273 -8.42 -18.05 -11.36
N ALA A 274 -7.69 -18.50 -10.33
CA ALA A 274 -8.03 -19.70 -9.57
C ALA A 274 -9.43 -19.69 -8.93
N PHE A 275 -10.01 -18.52 -8.64
CA PHE A 275 -11.32 -18.40 -7.98
C PHE A 275 -12.32 -17.48 -8.67
N SER A 276 -11.95 -16.84 -9.79
CA SER A 276 -12.80 -15.86 -10.50
C SER A 276 -13.75 -16.47 -11.55
N ARG A 277 -13.66 -17.79 -11.82
CA ARG A 277 -14.60 -18.54 -12.68
C ARG A 277 -15.59 -19.34 -11.85
#